data_AF-A0A422WID8-F1
#
_entry.id   AF-A0A422WID8-F1
#
_cell.length_a   1.000
_cell.length_b   1.000
_cell.length_c   1.000
_cell.angle_alpha   90.00
_cell.angle_beta   90.00
_cell.angle_gamma   90.00
#
_symmetry.space_group_name_H-M   'P 1'
#
loop_
_entity.id
_entity.type
_entity.pdbx_description
1 polymer ?
#
loop_
_entity_poly.entity_id
_entity_poly.type
_entity_poly.pdbx_seq_one_letter_code
_entity_poly.pdbx_strand_id
1 'polypeptide(L)'
;MRPVPEYPPYGDARPPGTARWLSASALLVLLSGGVSALLASSEGKSALAATGILLALVLAGTGWLIRLLYYRMSVHNARFYDQLVAYEQQQWWAEHRQPIGLQEGLLLGPMGKTTTDWLRVLSRHQRPPEEENEGGGRALRAPYLSVSEAIAREKRLAELLVMEWQRQRSERTLTPPLRCYWQGTELAWQAFRAQMTLTVAQMTLPSRPDAWRGEASLAEIAHALAEADPHDTVLIAGCQVVVAQPGAVQPAGESAVLWLAGRDGPVHLTRGETYCAEKGEALTAVAARVLEQNELSGPPEACALFFQPGLEALAHSGWDINLYRQDACWGDIGEMEGLTVLSLAAIYAAHYQQPCGWLARDPLNTLAIGIVKPDGQRQ
;
A
#
# COMPACT_ATOMS: atom_id res chain seq x y z
N MET A 1 -1.39 -7.20 1.19
CA MET A 1 -1.66 -7.33 -0.25
C MET A 1 -0.74 -8.41 -0.81
N ARG A 2 -0.77 -8.74 -2.12
CA ARG A 2 0.09 -9.79 -2.67
C ARG A 2 1.52 -9.25 -2.82
N PRO A 3 2.56 -10.07 -2.59
CA PRO A 3 3.93 -9.66 -2.89
C PRO A 3 4.05 -9.23 -4.36
N VAL A 4 5.09 -8.44 -4.66
CA VAL A 4 5.47 -8.11 -6.05
C VAL A 4 5.44 -9.42 -6.86
N PRO A 5 4.82 -9.44 -8.05
CA PRO A 5 4.76 -10.65 -8.86
C PRO A 5 6.16 -11.24 -9.09
N GLU A 6 6.37 -12.44 -8.54
CA GLU A 6 7.58 -13.23 -8.76
C GLU A 6 7.35 -14.22 -9.90
N TYR A 7 8.24 -14.14 -10.89
CA TYR A 7 8.19 -14.98 -12.07
C TYR A 7 9.45 -15.84 -12.13
N PRO A 8 9.33 -17.15 -12.42
CA PRO A 8 10.49 -18.04 -12.47
C PRO A 8 11.43 -17.62 -13.61
N PRO A 9 12.76 -17.72 -13.43
CA PRO A 9 13.71 -17.33 -14.46
C PRO A 9 13.54 -18.20 -15.71
N TYR A 10 13.64 -17.56 -16.88
CA TYR A 10 13.58 -18.29 -18.15
C TYR A 10 14.87 -19.09 -18.36
N GLY A 11 14.75 -20.35 -18.78
CA GLY A 11 15.91 -21.21 -19.02
C GLY A 11 16.63 -20.86 -20.34
N ASP A 12 17.92 -20.54 -20.26
CA ASP A 12 18.75 -20.32 -21.43
C ASP A 12 19.24 -21.63 -22.07
N ALA A 13 19.05 -21.76 -23.39
CA ALA A 13 19.70 -22.80 -24.16
C ALA A 13 21.22 -22.61 -24.12
N ARG A 14 21.98 -23.71 -23.98
CA ARG A 14 23.44 -23.66 -24.00
C ARG A 14 23.96 -23.25 -25.39
N PRO A 15 25.04 -22.46 -25.47
CA PRO A 15 25.64 -22.09 -26.75
C PRO A 15 26.06 -23.34 -27.53
N PRO A 16 25.87 -23.37 -28.86
CA PRO A 16 26.24 -24.52 -29.67
C PRO A 16 27.78 -24.69 -29.67
N GLY A 17 28.25 -25.85 -29.23
CA GLY A 17 29.68 -26.19 -29.21
C GLY A 17 30.20 -26.54 -30.61
N THR A 18 30.89 -25.59 -31.24
CA THR A 18 31.44 -25.72 -32.61
C THR A 18 32.32 -26.96 -32.77
N ALA A 19 33.27 -27.18 -31.85
CA ALA A 19 34.18 -28.31 -31.92
C ALA A 19 33.46 -29.68 -31.88
N ARG A 20 32.49 -29.85 -30.97
CA ARG A 20 31.72 -31.10 -30.84
C ARG A 20 30.85 -31.35 -32.08
N TRP A 21 30.29 -30.29 -32.67
CA TRP A 21 29.50 -30.41 -33.88
C TRP A 21 30.35 -30.76 -35.10
N LEU A 22 31.52 -30.14 -35.24
CA LEU A 22 32.45 -30.45 -36.33
C LEU A 22 32.94 -31.90 -36.26
N SER A 23 33.25 -32.41 -35.06
CA SER A 23 33.62 -33.83 -34.86
C SER A 23 32.47 -34.78 -35.25
N ALA A 24 31.24 -34.50 -34.83
CA ALA A 24 30.08 -35.29 -35.20
C ALA A 24 29.79 -35.24 -36.72
N SER A 25 29.95 -34.06 -37.32
CA SER A 25 29.77 -33.85 -38.77
C SER A 25 30.82 -34.60 -39.59
N ALA A 26 32.07 -34.58 -39.15
CA ALA A 26 33.15 -35.32 -39.79
C ALA A 26 32.90 -36.84 -39.74
N LEU A 27 32.43 -37.37 -38.60
CA LEU A 27 32.04 -38.77 -38.47
C LEU A 27 30.88 -39.13 -39.40
N LEU A 28 29.86 -38.27 -39.50
CA LEU A 28 28.71 -38.45 -40.39
C LEU A 28 29.15 -38.54 -41.87
N VAL A 29 30.04 -37.65 -42.31
CA VAL A 29 30.59 -37.64 -43.67
C VAL A 29 31.41 -38.89 -43.96
N LEU A 30 32.24 -39.34 -43.00
CA LEU A 30 33.04 -40.55 -43.15
C LEU A 30 32.17 -41.80 -43.28
N LEU A 31 31.12 -41.91 -42.46
CA LEU A 31 30.18 -43.02 -42.50
C LEU A 31 29.33 -43.02 -43.77
N SER A 32 28.82 -41.86 -44.20
CA SER A 32 28.02 -41.77 -45.42
C SER A 32 28.85 -42.06 -46.67
N GLY A 33 30.07 -41.51 -46.76
CA GLY A 33 31.00 -41.79 -47.85
C GLY A 33 31.42 -43.26 -47.91
N GLY A 34 31.70 -43.88 -46.75
CA GLY A 34 32.06 -45.30 -46.65
C GLY A 34 30.93 -46.24 -47.05
N VAL A 35 29.71 -46.01 -46.57
CA VAL A 35 28.53 -46.83 -46.92
C VAL A 35 28.16 -46.67 -48.39
N SER A 36 28.18 -45.43 -48.93
CA SER A 36 27.91 -45.18 -50.34
C SER A 36 28.96 -45.80 -51.28
N ALA A 37 30.23 -45.85 -50.86
CA ALA A 37 31.29 -46.52 -51.62
C ALA A 37 31.14 -48.05 -51.64
N LEU A 38 30.62 -48.65 -50.56
CA LEU A 38 30.36 -50.10 -50.47
C LEU A 38 29.13 -50.54 -51.28
N LEU A 39 28.13 -49.67 -51.42
CA LEU A 39 26.87 -49.98 -52.14
C LEU A 39 26.93 -49.71 -53.66
N ALA A 40 27.97 -49.05 -54.15
CA ALA A 40 28.03 -48.66 -55.55
C ALA A 40 28.50 -49.78 -56.49
N SER A 41 27.69 -50.09 -57.51
CA SER A 41 28.07 -50.97 -58.62
C SER A 41 29.17 -50.34 -59.49
N SER A 42 29.91 -51.17 -60.25
CA SER A 42 31.19 -50.84 -60.87
C SER A 42 31.21 -49.62 -61.80
N GLU A 43 30.06 -49.15 -62.29
CA GLU A 43 29.98 -48.03 -63.26
C GLU A 43 29.62 -46.67 -62.64
N GLY A 44 29.41 -46.56 -61.32
CA GLY A 44 28.95 -45.31 -60.67
C GLY A 44 29.58 -44.95 -59.33
N LYS A 45 30.70 -45.60 -58.96
CA LYS A 45 31.29 -45.54 -57.60
C LYS A 45 31.60 -44.14 -57.08
N SER A 46 32.15 -43.27 -57.93
CA SER A 46 32.51 -41.90 -57.53
C SER A 46 31.28 -41.00 -57.37
N ALA A 47 30.27 -41.15 -58.23
CA ALA A 47 29.06 -40.32 -58.21
C ALA A 47 28.19 -40.63 -56.97
N LEU A 48 28.02 -41.91 -56.62
CA LEU A 48 27.25 -42.33 -55.44
C LEU A 48 27.93 -41.89 -54.13
N ALA A 49 29.25 -42.05 -54.01
CA ALA A 49 30.01 -41.59 -52.85
C ALA A 49 29.97 -40.05 -52.71
N ALA A 50 30.13 -39.31 -53.81
CA ALA A 50 30.03 -37.85 -53.81
C ALA A 50 28.63 -37.37 -53.39
N THR A 51 27.57 -38.04 -53.85
CA THR A 51 26.19 -37.74 -53.48
C THR A 51 25.94 -37.99 -51.98
N GLY A 52 26.46 -39.09 -51.43
CA GLY A 52 26.35 -39.41 -50.00
C GLY A 52 27.10 -38.44 -49.09
N ILE A 53 28.28 -37.98 -49.53
CA ILE A 53 29.05 -36.94 -48.83
C ILE A 53 28.30 -35.60 -48.88
N LEU A 54 27.78 -35.20 -50.05
CA LEU A 54 27.02 -33.97 -50.22
C LEU A 54 25.76 -33.95 -49.34
N LEU A 55 25.00 -35.04 -49.30
CA LEU A 55 23.82 -35.16 -48.45
C LEU A 55 24.17 -35.05 -46.96
N ALA A 56 25.24 -35.70 -46.52
CA ALA A 56 25.72 -35.62 -45.14
C ALA A 56 26.14 -34.19 -44.76
N LEU A 57 26.83 -33.48 -45.65
CA LEU A 57 27.20 -32.07 -45.44
C LEU A 57 25.96 -31.17 -45.35
N VAL A 58 24.95 -31.37 -46.22
CA VAL A 58 23.70 -30.60 -46.20
C VAL A 58 22.94 -30.84 -44.90
N LEU A 59 22.84 -32.10 -44.43
CA LEU A 59 22.18 -32.43 -43.16
C LEU A 59 22.92 -31.84 -41.95
N ALA A 60 24.26 -31.95 -41.94
CA ALA A 60 25.10 -31.35 -40.89
C ALA A 60 25.01 -29.81 -40.88
N GLY A 61 24.99 -29.17 -42.06
CA GLY A 61 24.82 -27.72 -42.18
C GLY A 61 23.44 -27.26 -41.70
N THR A 62 22.39 -27.95 -42.14
CA THR A 62 21.00 -27.67 -41.75
C THR A 62 20.81 -27.87 -40.25
N GLY A 63 21.31 -28.96 -39.68
CA GLY A 63 21.24 -29.24 -38.24
C GLY A 63 21.97 -28.18 -37.41
N TRP A 64 23.12 -27.70 -37.88
CA TRP A 64 23.84 -26.59 -37.25
C TRP A 64 23.03 -25.30 -37.27
N LEU A 65 22.46 -24.97 -38.43
CA LEU A 65 21.62 -23.78 -38.60
C LEU A 65 20.41 -23.82 -37.67
N ILE A 66 19.71 -24.95 -37.60
CA ILE A 66 18.57 -25.16 -36.69
C ILE A 66 19.01 -24.97 -35.24
N ARG A 67 20.15 -25.55 -34.85
CA ARG A 67 20.67 -25.41 -33.48
C ARG A 67 21.08 -23.97 -33.13
N LEU A 68 21.68 -23.26 -34.09
CA LEU A 68 22.04 -21.85 -33.93
C LEU A 68 20.79 -20.96 -33.84
N LEU A 69 19.79 -21.21 -34.69
CA LEU A 69 18.50 -20.52 -34.66
C LEU A 69 17.78 -20.78 -33.34
N TYR A 70 17.73 -22.03 -32.87
CA TYR A 70 17.15 -22.39 -31.57
C TYR A 70 17.84 -21.65 -30.42
N TYR A 71 19.19 -21.66 -30.38
CA TYR A 71 19.95 -20.93 -29.36
C TYR A 71 19.65 -19.42 -29.40
N ARG A 72 19.69 -18.80 -30.59
CA ARG A 72 19.42 -17.37 -30.73
C ARG A 72 17.98 -17.02 -30.34
N MET A 73 17.02 -17.86 -30.71
CA MET A 73 15.61 -17.68 -30.35
C MET A 73 15.40 -17.83 -28.84
N SER A 74 16.04 -18.82 -28.20
CA SER A 74 15.99 -19.02 -26.75
C SER A 74 16.55 -17.81 -25.99
N VAL A 75 17.73 -17.31 -26.37
CA VAL A 75 18.31 -16.11 -25.74
C VAL A 75 17.47 -14.87 -25.99
N HIS A 76 16.91 -14.71 -27.19
CA HIS A 76 16.02 -13.60 -27.50
C HIS A 76 14.73 -13.67 -26.66
N ASN A 77 14.13 -14.86 -26.54
CA ASN A 77 12.93 -15.06 -25.76
C ASN A 77 13.17 -14.87 -24.25
N ALA A 78 14.33 -15.29 -23.73
CA ALA A 78 14.74 -15.02 -22.35
C ALA A 78 14.79 -13.51 -22.07
N ARG A 79 15.44 -12.73 -22.95
CA ARG A 79 15.50 -11.26 -22.82
C ARG A 79 14.12 -10.62 -22.92
N PHE A 80 13.28 -11.08 -23.84
CA PHE A 80 11.91 -10.57 -23.96
C PHE A 80 11.07 -10.89 -22.71
N TYR A 81 11.25 -12.08 -22.15
CA TYR A 81 10.63 -12.48 -20.89
C TYR A 81 11.06 -11.58 -19.73
N ASP A 82 12.37 -11.33 -19.57
CA ASP A 82 12.89 -10.43 -18.53
C ASP A 82 12.33 -9.01 -18.66
N GLN A 83 12.21 -8.51 -19.90
CA GLN A 83 11.59 -7.21 -20.17
C GLN A 83 10.11 -7.18 -19.81
N LEU A 84 9.37 -8.25 -20.09
CA LEU A 84 7.96 -8.36 -19.75
C LEU A 84 7.76 -8.42 -18.22
N VAL A 85 8.57 -9.21 -17.52
CA VAL A 85 8.57 -9.29 -16.06
C VAL A 85 8.86 -7.91 -15.45
N ALA A 86 9.90 -7.22 -15.94
CA ALA A 86 10.23 -5.88 -15.46
C ALA A 86 9.10 -4.87 -15.73
N TYR A 87 8.45 -4.95 -16.89
CA TYR A 87 7.32 -4.09 -17.23
C TYR A 87 6.12 -4.34 -16.31
N GLU A 88 5.75 -5.59 -16.06
CA GLU A 88 4.65 -5.92 -15.15
C GLU A 88 4.94 -5.49 -13.71
N GLN A 89 6.17 -5.68 -13.24
CA GLN A 89 6.60 -5.20 -11.92
C GLN A 89 6.57 -3.67 -11.84
N GLN A 90 6.95 -2.96 -12.91
CA GLN A 90 6.89 -1.51 -12.99
C GLN A 90 5.43 -1.01 -12.95
N GLN A 91 4.53 -1.64 -13.71
CA GLN A 91 3.10 -1.29 -13.67
C GLN A 91 2.50 -1.54 -12.29
N TRP A 92 2.85 -2.67 -11.67
CA TRP A 92 2.45 -3.00 -10.32
C TRP A 92 2.89 -1.90 -9.34
N TRP A 93 4.17 -1.51 -9.35
CA TRP A 93 4.65 -0.42 -8.51
C TRP A 93 3.99 0.93 -8.82
N ALA A 94 3.74 1.26 -10.08
CA ALA A 94 3.07 2.50 -10.46
C ALA A 94 1.67 2.61 -9.82
N GLU A 95 0.91 1.51 -9.79
CA GLU A 95 -0.40 1.44 -9.13
C GLU A 95 -0.27 1.57 -7.59
N HIS A 96 0.72 0.88 -6.99
CA HIS A 96 0.86 0.85 -5.54
C HIS A 96 1.44 2.15 -4.96
N ARG A 97 2.09 2.95 -5.80
CA ARG A 97 2.68 4.24 -5.44
C ARG A 97 1.78 5.43 -5.77
N GLN A 98 0.55 5.19 -6.20
CA GLN A 98 -0.41 6.27 -6.46
C GLN A 98 -0.62 7.08 -5.18
N PRO A 99 -0.33 8.40 -5.21
CA PRO A 99 -0.43 9.24 -4.03
C PRO A 99 -1.87 9.67 -3.79
N ILE A 100 -2.19 9.83 -2.51
CA ILE A 100 -3.38 10.51 -2.03
C ILE A 100 -2.89 11.80 -1.37
N GLY A 101 -3.21 12.96 -1.95
CA GLY A 101 -2.90 14.25 -1.37
C GLY A 101 -3.93 14.62 -0.31
N LEU A 102 -3.51 14.78 0.95
CA LEU A 102 -4.42 15.21 2.01
C LEU A 102 -4.52 16.75 1.99
N GLN A 103 -5.62 17.29 1.46
CA GLN A 103 -5.82 18.73 1.32
C GLN A 103 -6.19 19.41 2.63
N GLU A 104 -7.14 18.81 3.33
CA GLU A 104 -7.62 19.29 4.63
C GLU A 104 -7.82 18.09 5.55
N GLY A 105 -7.52 18.27 6.84
CA GLY A 105 -7.65 17.23 7.85
C GLY A 105 -8.00 17.81 9.20
N LEU A 106 -8.90 17.13 9.91
CA LEU A 106 -9.32 17.45 11.27
C LEU A 106 -9.35 16.17 12.11
N LEU A 107 -8.86 16.30 13.34
CA LEU A 107 -8.84 15.23 14.33
C LEU A 107 -9.39 15.79 15.65
N LEU A 108 -10.39 15.10 16.19
CA LEU A 108 -11.03 15.38 17.47
C LEU A 108 -10.81 14.21 18.41
N GLY A 109 -10.47 14.51 19.67
CA GLY A 109 -10.29 13.49 20.70
C GLY A 109 -10.07 14.07 22.09
N PRO A 110 -9.77 13.22 23.09
CA PRO A 110 -9.60 13.63 24.48
C PRO A 110 -8.55 14.73 24.70
N MET A 111 -7.50 14.73 23.88
CA MET A 111 -6.39 15.68 24.00
C MET A 111 -6.63 17.04 23.34
N GLY A 112 -7.60 17.15 22.42
CA GLY A 112 -7.86 18.40 21.74
C GLY A 112 -8.58 18.26 20.40
N LYS A 113 -8.61 19.37 19.67
CA LYS A 113 -9.38 19.51 18.42
C LYS A 113 -8.67 20.31 17.33
N THR A 114 -7.45 20.76 17.60
CA THR A 114 -6.65 21.58 16.68
C THR A 114 -5.33 20.91 16.37
N THR A 115 -4.74 21.22 15.21
CA THR A 115 -3.40 20.76 14.85
C THR A 115 -2.37 21.07 15.94
N THR A 116 -2.45 22.25 16.58
CA THR A 116 -1.56 22.64 17.67
C THR A 116 -1.67 21.73 18.89
N ASP A 117 -2.87 21.25 19.22
CA ASP A 117 -3.05 20.27 20.31
C ASP A 117 -2.32 18.97 19.98
N TRP A 118 -2.50 18.46 18.76
CA TRP A 118 -1.87 17.23 18.31
C TRP A 118 -0.36 17.35 18.16
N LEU A 119 0.17 18.52 17.78
CA LEU A 119 1.62 18.76 17.79
C LEU A 119 2.20 18.74 19.20
N ARG A 120 1.45 19.19 20.22
CA ARG A 120 1.87 19.06 21.64
C ARG A 120 1.89 17.61 22.10
N VAL A 121 0.94 16.79 21.64
CA VAL A 121 0.92 15.34 21.86
C VAL A 121 2.14 14.69 21.19
N LEU A 122 2.37 14.96 19.91
CA LEU A 122 3.47 14.39 19.13
C LEU A 122 4.86 14.82 19.63
N SER A 123 4.97 16.04 20.15
CA SER A 123 6.20 16.54 20.77
C SER A 123 6.36 16.12 22.24
N ARG A 124 5.37 15.40 22.81
CA ARG A 124 5.38 14.84 24.18
C ARG A 124 5.49 15.87 25.29
N HIS A 125 5.03 17.09 25.04
CA HIS A 125 5.01 18.17 26.04
C HIS A 125 3.76 18.13 26.94
N GLN A 126 2.79 17.26 26.64
CA GLN A 126 1.50 17.22 27.33
C GLN A 126 1.34 15.93 28.13
N ARG A 127 0.78 16.05 29.34
CA ARG A 127 0.34 14.88 30.12
C ARG A 127 -0.89 14.24 29.46
N PRO A 128 -1.07 12.92 29.57
CA PRO A 128 -2.30 12.25 29.17
C PRO A 128 -3.56 12.91 29.76
N PRO A 129 -4.73 12.73 29.13
CA PRO A 129 -5.99 13.26 29.65
C PRO A 129 -6.37 12.54 30.95
N GLU A 130 -7.14 13.21 31.79
CA GLU A 130 -7.62 12.61 33.05
C GLU A 130 -8.68 11.54 32.77
N GLU A 131 -8.58 10.41 33.48
CA GLU A 131 -9.58 9.33 33.39
C GLU A 131 -10.85 9.71 34.16
N GLU A 132 -11.99 9.61 33.49
CA GLU A 132 -13.32 9.76 34.08
C GLU A 132 -13.91 8.40 34.47
N ASN A 133 -14.72 8.36 35.53
CA ASN A 133 -15.47 7.17 35.91
C ASN A 133 -16.88 7.24 35.31
N GLU A 134 -17.17 6.35 34.37
CA GLU A 134 -18.42 6.31 33.62
C GLU A 134 -19.01 4.89 33.71
N GLY A 135 -20.21 4.75 34.28
CA GLY A 135 -20.88 3.44 34.38
C GLY A 135 -20.10 2.36 35.15
N GLY A 136 -19.16 2.75 36.03
CA GLY A 136 -18.27 1.83 36.74
C GLY A 136 -17.05 1.37 35.93
N GLY A 137 -16.89 1.88 34.71
CA GLY A 137 -15.68 1.77 33.88
C GLY A 137 -14.85 3.05 33.90
N ARG A 138 -13.66 2.98 33.29
CA ARG A 138 -12.75 4.12 33.10
C ARG A 138 -12.91 4.63 31.67
N ALA A 139 -12.88 5.94 31.48
CA ALA A 139 -13.05 6.56 30.17
C ALA A 139 -12.12 7.76 29.97
N LEU A 140 -11.65 7.96 28.74
CA LEU A 140 -11.01 9.19 28.28
C LEU A 140 -11.99 9.91 27.35
N ARG A 141 -12.37 11.13 27.71
CA ARG A 141 -13.42 11.90 27.02
C ARG A 141 -12.89 13.25 26.59
N ALA A 142 -13.38 13.72 25.45
CA ALA A 142 -13.18 15.10 25.00
C ALA A 142 -13.83 16.06 26.00
N PRO A 143 -13.03 16.93 26.67
CA PRO A 143 -13.54 17.82 27.72
C PRO A 143 -14.48 18.90 27.19
N TYR A 144 -14.51 19.10 25.87
CA TYR A 144 -15.38 20.06 25.19
C TYR A 144 -16.76 19.47 24.81
N LEU A 145 -17.05 18.23 25.17
CA LEU A 145 -18.35 17.58 24.99
C LEU A 145 -18.93 17.18 26.34
N SER A 146 -20.10 17.73 26.69
CA SER A 146 -20.78 17.49 27.97
C SER A 146 -21.86 16.39 27.93
N VAL A 147 -22.01 15.67 26.81
CA VAL A 147 -23.02 14.62 26.64
C VAL A 147 -22.48 13.30 27.19
N SER A 148 -23.16 12.68 28.15
CA SER A 148 -22.69 11.42 28.77
C SER A 148 -23.24 10.14 28.13
N GLU A 149 -24.40 10.19 27.47
CA GLU A 149 -24.96 9.00 26.82
C GLU A 149 -24.24 8.73 25.50
N ALA A 150 -23.72 7.51 25.31
CA ALA A 150 -22.77 7.18 24.24
C ALA A 150 -23.32 7.44 22.82
N ILE A 151 -24.57 7.07 22.53
CA ILE A 151 -25.16 7.25 21.19
C ILE A 151 -25.37 8.74 20.90
N ALA A 152 -25.91 9.49 21.85
CA ALA A 152 -26.07 10.94 21.75
C ALA A 152 -24.72 11.65 21.65
N ARG A 153 -23.70 11.15 22.36
CA ARG A 153 -22.34 11.68 22.34
C ARG A 153 -21.68 11.47 20.99
N GLU A 154 -21.82 10.29 20.38
CA GLU A 154 -21.28 10.00 19.05
C GLU A 154 -21.93 10.87 17.96
N LYS A 155 -23.27 11.05 18.01
CA LYS A 155 -23.97 12.02 17.13
C LYS A 155 -23.44 13.43 17.31
N ARG A 156 -23.26 13.86 18.56
CA ARG A 156 -22.77 15.21 18.86
C ARG A 156 -21.32 15.41 18.38
N LEU A 157 -20.50 14.37 18.49
CA LEU A 157 -19.14 14.35 17.98
C LEU A 157 -19.12 14.47 16.45
N ALA A 158 -20.04 13.80 15.75
CA ALA A 158 -20.21 13.91 14.30
C ALA A 158 -20.62 15.33 13.86
N GLU A 159 -21.55 15.97 14.56
CA GLU A 159 -21.92 17.38 14.32
C GLU A 159 -20.73 18.31 14.57
N LEU A 160 -20.02 18.12 15.69
CA LEU A 160 -18.90 18.95 16.06
C LEU A 160 -17.76 18.87 15.04
N LEU A 161 -17.53 17.69 14.45
CA LEU A 161 -16.55 17.48 13.39
C LEU A 161 -16.76 18.45 12.22
N VAL A 162 -18.01 18.65 11.79
CA VAL A 162 -18.35 19.59 10.72
C VAL A 162 -18.15 21.04 11.15
N MET A 163 -18.61 21.38 12.36
CA MET A 163 -18.51 22.74 12.88
C MET A 163 -17.04 23.18 13.05
N GLU A 164 -16.21 22.29 13.58
CA GLU A 164 -14.79 22.54 13.78
C GLU A 164 -14.03 22.56 12.45
N TRP A 165 -14.42 21.74 11.49
CA TRP A 165 -13.83 21.79 10.16
C TRP A 165 -14.15 23.11 9.48
N GLN A 166 -15.40 23.57 9.51
CA GLN A 166 -15.79 24.88 8.97
C GLN A 166 -15.03 26.04 9.63
N ARG A 167 -14.71 25.93 10.92
CA ARG A 167 -13.95 26.96 11.66
C ARG A 167 -12.47 27.00 11.28
N GLN A 168 -11.88 25.85 10.93
CA GLN A 168 -10.44 25.71 10.71
C GLN A 168 -10.05 25.69 9.23
N ARG A 169 -11.01 25.46 8.33
CA ARG A 169 -10.76 25.28 6.90
C ARG A 169 -10.33 26.56 6.20
N SER A 170 -9.67 26.38 5.06
CA SER A 170 -9.33 27.44 4.14
C SER A 170 -10.59 28.01 3.46
N GLU A 171 -10.55 29.27 3.01
CA GLU A 171 -11.66 29.92 2.28
C GLU A 171 -11.88 29.36 0.86
N ARG A 172 -11.49 28.11 0.61
CA ARG A 172 -11.61 27.46 -0.70
C ARG A 172 -13.07 27.08 -0.99
N THR A 173 -13.52 27.34 -2.22
CA THR A 173 -14.79 26.81 -2.71
C THR A 173 -14.72 25.28 -2.76
N LEU A 174 -15.67 24.61 -2.12
CA LEU A 174 -15.77 23.16 -2.17
C LEU A 174 -16.71 22.72 -3.28
N THR A 175 -16.32 21.67 -3.98
CA THR A 175 -17.18 20.89 -4.86
C THR A 175 -17.68 19.65 -4.11
N PRO A 176 -18.85 19.09 -4.48
CA PRO A 176 -19.27 17.80 -3.97
C PRO A 176 -18.18 16.74 -4.20
N PRO A 177 -17.85 15.92 -3.20
CA PRO A 177 -16.81 14.90 -3.35
C PRO A 177 -17.27 13.78 -4.27
N LEU A 178 -16.32 13.18 -5.00
CA LEU A 178 -16.56 12.02 -5.87
C LEU A 178 -17.13 10.83 -5.10
N ARG A 179 -16.61 10.62 -3.88
CA ARG A 179 -16.99 9.54 -2.97
C ARG A 179 -16.93 10.00 -1.53
N CYS A 180 -17.68 9.32 -0.67
CA CYS A 180 -17.70 9.54 0.76
C CYS A 180 -17.47 8.22 1.48
N TYR A 181 -16.39 8.11 2.25
CA TYR A 181 -16.12 6.96 3.11
C TYR A 181 -16.42 7.31 4.57
N TRP A 182 -17.08 6.41 5.28
CA TRP A 182 -17.47 6.60 6.68
C TRP A 182 -17.05 5.44 7.59
N GLN A 183 -16.50 5.78 8.76
CA GLN A 183 -16.28 4.87 9.89
C GLN A 183 -17.14 5.32 11.07
N GLY A 184 -18.06 4.47 11.53
CA GLY A 184 -18.97 4.78 12.64
C GLY A 184 -20.40 4.38 12.36
N THR A 185 -21.33 4.76 13.24
CA THR A 185 -22.73 4.35 13.11
C THR A 185 -23.47 5.12 12.01
N GLU A 186 -24.52 4.52 11.46
CA GLU A 186 -25.45 5.17 10.52
C GLU A 186 -26.12 6.41 11.15
N LEU A 187 -26.40 6.37 12.45
CA LEU A 187 -26.97 7.50 13.17
C LEU A 187 -26.01 8.70 13.22
N ALA A 188 -24.72 8.45 13.44
CA ALA A 188 -23.69 9.47 13.41
C ALA A 188 -23.47 10.02 11.99
N TRP A 189 -23.51 9.18 10.95
CA TRP A 189 -23.48 9.63 9.55
C TRP A 189 -24.65 10.57 9.22
N GLN A 190 -25.86 10.25 9.67
CA GLN A 190 -27.03 11.11 9.43
C GLN A 190 -26.89 12.47 10.11
N ALA A 191 -26.37 12.51 11.34
CA ALA A 191 -26.07 13.75 12.06
C ALA A 191 -24.98 14.57 11.34
N PHE A 192 -23.88 13.92 10.94
CA PHE A 192 -22.81 14.51 10.14
C PHE A 192 -23.35 15.14 8.85
N ARG A 193 -24.13 14.37 8.06
CA ARG A 193 -24.72 14.85 6.81
C ARG A 193 -25.66 16.03 7.03
N ALA A 194 -26.54 15.95 8.02
CA ALA A 194 -27.46 17.05 8.33
C ALA A 194 -26.69 18.32 8.69
N GLN A 195 -25.65 18.21 9.51
CA GLN A 195 -24.82 19.36 9.88
C GLN A 195 -24.02 19.91 8.68
N MET A 196 -23.52 19.05 7.79
CA MET A 196 -22.85 19.43 6.54
C MET A 196 -23.76 20.29 5.67
N THR A 197 -25.00 19.85 5.43
CA THR A 197 -25.99 20.58 4.65
C THR A 197 -26.29 21.97 5.22
N LEU A 198 -26.30 22.09 6.56
CA LEU A 198 -26.56 23.38 7.23
C LEU A 198 -25.35 24.32 7.21
N THR A 199 -24.14 23.77 7.25
CA THR A 199 -22.91 24.55 7.51
C THR A 199 -22.16 24.89 6.23
N VAL A 200 -22.15 23.98 5.26
CA VAL A 200 -21.33 24.07 4.05
C VAL A 200 -22.26 24.26 2.86
N ALA A 201 -22.41 25.52 2.42
CA ALA A 201 -23.27 25.87 1.30
C ALA A 201 -22.87 25.06 0.05
N GLN A 202 -23.89 24.56 -0.69
CA GLN A 202 -23.74 23.80 -1.93
C GLN A 202 -23.07 22.41 -1.79
N MET A 203 -22.84 21.94 -0.56
CA MET A 203 -22.34 20.59 -0.30
C MET A 203 -23.49 19.57 -0.28
N THR A 204 -23.44 18.58 -1.16
CA THR A 204 -24.40 17.48 -1.19
C THR A 204 -23.70 16.15 -0.95
N LEU A 205 -23.97 15.53 0.19
CA LEU A 205 -23.44 14.20 0.53
C LEU A 205 -24.48 13.12 0.23
N PRO A 206 -24.05 11.89 -0.10
CA PRO A 206 -24.96 10.79 -0.41
C PRO A 206 -25.79 10.38 0.81
N SER A 207 -26.93 9.72 0.55
CA SER A 207 -27.79 9.19 1.61
C SER A 207 -27.08 8.09 2.41
N ARG A 208 -26.19 7.32 1.78
CA ARG A 208 -25.34 6.31 2.41
C ARG A 208 -23.89 6.50 1.93
N PRO A 209 -22.91 6.47 2.83
CA PRO A 209 -21.50 6.49 2.48
C PRO A 209 -21.02 5.08 2.13
N ASP A 210 -19.86 4.99 1.49
CA ASP A 210 -19.10 3.76 1.44
C ASP A 210 -18.51 3.47 2.82
N ALA A 211 -18.48 2.20 3.23
CA ALA A 211 -17.86 1.82 4.50
C ALA A 211 -16.34 1.97 4.43
N TRP A 212 -15.73 2.51 5.48
CA TRP A 212 -14.28 2.50 5.63
C TRP A 212 -13.78 1.07 5.88
N ARG A 213 -12.77 0.64 5.12
CA ARG A 213 -12.19 -0.71 5.15
C ARG A 213 -10.67 -0.70 5.30
N GLY A 214 -10.13 0.33 5.96
CA GLY A 214 -8.69 0.48 6.16
C GLY A 214 -7.93 0.64 4.84
N GLU A 215 -6.90 -0.18 4.65
CA GLU A 215 -6.01 -0.13 3.49
C GLU A 215 -6.77 -0.32 2.16
N ALA A 216 -7.80 -1.16 2.14
CA ALA A 216 -8.60 -1.39 0.93
C ALA A 216 -9.33 -0.11 0.47
N SER A 217 -9.83 0.70 1.41
CA SER A 217 -10.41 2.00 1.07
C SER A 217 -9.34 2.97 0.56
N LEU A 218 -8.15 3.01 1.17
CA LEU A 218 -7.05 3.85 0.67
C LEU A 218 -6.65 3.47 -0.77
N ALA A 219 -6.59 2.18 -1.09
CA ALA A 219 -6.30 1.70 -2.44
C ALA A 219 -7.33 2.18 -3.47
N GLU A 220 -8.61 2.06 -3.15
CA GLU A 220 -9.70 2.54 -4.02
C GLU A 220 -9.65 4.06 -4.21
N ILE A 221 -9.32 4.80 -3.14
CA ILE A 221 -9.21 6.25 -3.16
C ILE A 221 -8.03 6.69 -4.03
N ALA A 222 -6.85 6.05 -3.87
CA ALA A 222 -5.68 6.33 -4.69
C ALA A 222 -5.97 6.12 -6.18
N HIS A 223 -6.63 5.00 -6.51
CA HIS A 223 -7.05 4.71 -7.88
C HIS A 223 -8.04 5.74 -8.43
N ALA A 224 -9.10 6.05 -7.67
CA ALA A 224 -10.11 7.02 -8.08
C ALA A 224 -9.50 8.42 -8.31
N LEU A 225 -8.59 8.86 -7.44
CA LEU A 225 -7.93 10.16 -7.56
C LEU A 225 -6.91 10.21 -8.70
N ALA A 226 -6.26 9.10 -9.03
CA ALA A 226 -5.33 9.04 -10.16
C ALA A 226 -6.01 9.32 -11.51
N GLU A 227 -7.28 8.93 -11.65
CA GLU A 227 -8.10 9.14 -12.85
C GLU A 227 -8.94 10.44 -12.82
N ALA A 228 -9.03 11.08 -11.66
CA ALA A 228 -9.91 12.23 -11.44
C ALA A 228 -9.33 13.58 -11.92
N ASP A 229 -10.22 14.57 -12.02
CA ASP A 229 -9.83 15.95 -12.31
C ASP A 229 -9.06 16.57 -11.12
N PRO A 230 -8.16 17.56 -11.34
CA PRO A 230 -7.35 18.14 -10.26
C PRO A 230 -8.15 18.76 -9.09
N HIS A 231 -9.41 19.12 -9.32
CA HIS A 231 -10.29 19.73 -8.32
C HIS A 231 -11.21 18.72 -7.64
N ASP A 232 -11.20 17.48 -8.10
CA ASP A 232 -12.00 16.43 -7.50
C ASP A 232 -11.41 16.00 -6.17
N THR A 233 -12.32 15.69 -5.25
CA THR A 233 -11.96 15.30 -3.90
C THR A 233 -12.75 14.07 -3.46
N VAL A 234 -12.20 13.36 -2.49
CA VAL A 234 -12.88 12.28 -1.76
C VAL A 234 -12.97 12.69 -0.30
N LEU A 235 -14.17 12.57 0.28
CA LEU A 235 -14.40 12.82 1.69
C LEU A 235 -14.22 11.50 2.46
N ILE A 236 -13.38 11.52 3.48
CA ILE A 236 -13.19 10.39 4.40
C ILE A 236 -13.46 10.93 5.79
N ALA A 237 -14.44 10.37 6.49
CA ALA A 237 -14.76 10.83 7.83
C ALA A 237 -15.20 9.67 8.73
N GLY A 238 -15.21 9.91 10.03
CA GLY A 238 -15.73 8.93 10.96
C GLY A 238 -15.70 9.43 12.38
N CYS A 239 -16.49 8.79 13.23
CA CYS A 239 -16.41 8.97 14.67
C CYS A 239 -16.85 7.71 15.40
N GLN A 240 -16.30 7.53 16.59
CA GLN A 240 -16.68 6.45 17.49
C GLN A 240 -16.55 6.89 18.94
N VAL A 241 -17.52 6.46 19.75
CA VAL A 241 -17.48 6.58 21.22
C VAL A 241 -17.59 5.17 21.80
N VAL A 242 -16.55 4.70 22.46
CA VAL A 242 -16.56 3.39 23.12
C VAL A 242 -17.22 3.51 24.49
N VAL A 243 -18.14 2.58 24.79
CA VAL A 243 -18.84 2.53 26.07
C VAL A 243 -17.89 2.00 27.15
N ALA A 244 -17.80 2.70 28.28
CA ALA A 244 -16.96 2.28 29.40
C ALA A 244 -17.48 0.99 30.04
N GLN A 245 -16.56 0.05 30.28
CA GLN A 245 -16.87 -1.24 30.90
C GLN A 245 -16.03 -1.46 32.17
N PRO A 246 -16.62 -1.97 33.25
CA PRO A 246 -15.87 -2.36 34.45
C PRO A 246 -14.80 -3.42 34.12
N GLY A 247 -13.57 -3.21 34.58
CA GLY A 247 -12.47 -4.16 34.40
C GLY A 247 -11.81 -4.16 33.02
N ALA A 248 -12.17 -3.23 32.12
CA ALA A 248 -11.49 -3.07 30.83
C ALA A 248 -10.00 -2.74 31.01
N VAL A 249 -9.16 -3.35 30.17
CA VAL A 249 -7.69 -3.19 30.18
C VAL A 249 -7.32 -1.73 29.93
N GLN A 250 -7.92 -1.13 28.90
CA GLN A 250 -7.77 0.27 28.56
C GLN A 250 -9.04 1.05 28.93
N PRO A 251 -8.91 2.34 29.30
CA PRO A 251 -10.09 3.19 29.44
C PRO A 251 -10.80 3.31 28.09
N ALA A 252 -12.13 3.39 28.10
CA ALA A 252 -12.90 3.60 26.88
C ALA A 252 -12.65 5.00 26.33
N GLY A 253 -12.38 5.08 25.04
CA GLY A 253 -12.01 6.29 24.34
C GLY A 253 -13.08 6.81 23.40
N GLU A 254 -12.74 7.89 22.72
CA GLU A 254 -13.46 8.38 21.57
C GLU A 254 -12.52 9.07 20.58
N SER A 255 -12.90 9.07 19.30
CA SER A 255 -12.16 9.74 18.24
C SER A 255 -13.12 10.17 17.14
N ALA A 256 -12.82 11.28 16.49
CA ALA A 256 -13.43 11.64 15.22
C ALA A 256 -12.43 12.27 14.26
N VAL A 257 -12.54 11.88 13.00
CA VAL A 257 -11.63 12.26 11.93
C VAL A 257 -12.43 12.74 10.73
N LEU A 258 -11.96 13.80 10.08
CA LEU A 258 -12.43 14.23 8.77
C LEU A 258 -11.23 14.58 7.91
N TRP A 259 -11.18 14.02 6.71
CA TRP A 259 -10.23 14.35 5.67
C TRP A 259 -10.93 14.70 4.37
N LEU A 260 -10.37 15.69 3.70
CA LEU A 260 -10.62 15.95 2.29
C LEU A 260 -9.36 15.54 1.51
N ALA A 261 -9.46 14.43 0.79
CA ALA A 261 -8.39 13.90 -0.03
C ALA A 261 -8.55 14.36 -1.49
N GLY A 262 -7.45 14.66 -2.17
CA GLY A 262 -7.41 15.01 -3.59
C GLY A 262 -6.09 14.56 -4.21
N ARG A 263 -5.82 15.00 -5.44
CA ARG A 263 -4.56 14.65 -6.14
C ARG A 263 -3.31 15.30 -5.53
N ASP A 264 -3.49 16.50 -4.98
CA ASP A 264 -2.45 17.29 -4.36
C ASP A 264 -2.84 17.66 -2.93
N GLY A 265 -1.85 17.96 -2.09
CA GLY A 265 -2.02 18.39 -0.71
C GLY A 265 -0.65 18.63 -0.05
N PRO A 266 -0.59 19.29 1.13
CA PRO A 266 0.65 19.51 1.88
C PRO A 266 1.39 18.22 2.30
N VAL A 267 0.67 17.09 2.30
CA VAL A 267 1.24 15.76 2.52
C VAL A 267 0.60 14.76 1.58
N HIS A 268 1.35 13.73 1.25
CA HIS A 268 0.91 12.60 0.43
C HIS A 268 1.03 11.31 1.23
N LEU A 269 0.02 10.47 1.14
CA LEU A 269 0.05 9.10 1.65
C LEU A 269 -0.14 8.11 0.50
N THR A 270 0.48 6.95 0.62
CA THR A 270 0.19 5.80 -0.23
C THR A 270 -0.85 4.91 0.46
N ARG A 271 -1.41 3.95 -0.28
CA ARG A 271 -2.30 2.92 0.28
C ARG A 271 -1.73 2.20 1.51
N GLY A 272 -0.40 2.03 1.58
CA GLY A 272 0.26 1.23 2.62
C GLY A 272 0.24 -0.26 2.29
N GLU A 273 0.64 -1.09 3.25
CA GLU A 273 0.72 -2.54 3.13
C GLU A 273 0.00 -3.22 4.29
N THR A 274 -0.62 -4.37 4.02
CA THR A 274 -1.34 -5.15 5.03
C THR A 274 -0.56 -6.39 5.45
N TYR A 275 -0.56 -6.65 6.75
CA TYR A 275 -0.01 -7.85 7.39
C TYR A 275 -1.14 -8.72 7.94
N CYS A 276 -1.00 -10.03 7.76
CA CYS A 276 -1.92 -11.02 8.29
C CYS A 276 -1.12 -12.14 8.95
N ALA A 277 -1.27 -12.28 10.27
CA ALA A 277 -0.51 -13.24 11.07
C ALA A 277 -0.71 -14.69 10.62
N GLU A 278 -1.86 -15.01 10.02
CA GLU A 278 -2.23 -16.35 9.57
C GLU A 278 -1.63 -16.71 8.20
N LYS A 279 -1.21 -15.71 7.40
CA LYS A 279 -0.73 -15.93 6.02
C LYS A 279 0.76 -16.30 5.94
N GLY A 280 1.47 -16.35 7.08
CA GLY A 280 2.84 -16.82 7.18
C GLY A 280 3.93 -15.88 6.62
N GLU A 281 3.55 -14.72 6.08
CA GLU A 281 4.50 -13.68 5.69
C GLU A 281 5.05 -12.97 6.92
N ALA A 282 6.37 -12.72 6.98
CA ALA A 282 6.97 -12.01 8.10
C ALA A 282 6.61 -10.52 8.08
N LEU A 283 6.25 -9.95 9.23
CA LEU A 283 5.94 -8.53 9.39
C LEU A 283 7.12 -7.62 8.93
N THR A 284 8.35 -8.09 9.09
CA THR A 284 9.55 -7.38 8.62
C THR A 284 9.63 -7.29 7.09
N ALA A 285 9.14 -8.30 6.35
CA ALA A 285 9.07 -8.27 4.90
C ALA A 285 7.99 -7.30 4.41
N VAL A 286 6.84 -7.25 5.09
CA VAL A 286 5.78 -6.26 4.84
C VAL A 286 6.33 -4.85 5.04
N ALA A 287 7.03 -4.61 6.16
CA ALA A 287 7.64 -3.32 6.44
C ALA A 287 8.72 -2.92 5.41
N ALA A 288 9.53 -3.87 4.94
CA ALA A 288 10.49 -3.61 3.86
C ALA A 288 9.79 -3.17 2.56
N ARG A 289 8.65 -3.80 2.22
CA ARG A 289 7.84 -3.41 1.07
C ARG A 289 7.24 -2.01 1.21
N VAL A 290 6.85 -1.60 2.42
CA VAL A 290 6.42 -0.22 2.68
C VAL A 290 7.52 0.79 2.38
N LEU A 291 8.78 0.48 2.73
CA LEU A 291 9.93 1.33 2.42
C LEU A 291 10.15 1.41 0.91
N GLU A 292 10.08 0.28 0.21
CA GLU A 292 10.21 0.24 -1.26
C GLU A 292 9.06 0.97 -1.97
N GLN A 293 7.83 0.86 -1.46
CA GLN A 293 6.67 1.62 -1.93
C GLN A 293 6.89 3.13 -1.79
N ASN A 294 7.53 3.55 -0.70
CA ASN A 294 7.74 4.97 -0.41
C ASN A 294 9.08 5.51 -0.90
N GLU A 295 9.90 4.66 -1.51
CA GLU A 295 11.25 4.96 -2.03
C GLU A 295 12.20 5.44 -0.92
N LEU A 296 12.09 4.83 0.27
CA LEU A 296 12.91 5.15 1.43
C LEU A 296 13.95 4.07 1.70
N SER A 297 15.16 4.49 2.07
CA SER A 297 16.27 3.58 2.41
C SER A 297 16.17 3.01 3.83
N GLY A 298 15.34 3.60 4.67
CA GLY A 298 15.13 3.19 6.06
C GLY A 298 13.81 3.72 6.63
N PRO A 299 13.37 3.18 7.77
CA PRO A 299 12.14 3.61 8.44
C PRO A 299 12.19 5.09 8.83
N PRO A 300 11.05 5.79 8.79
CA PRO A 300 10.93 7.13 9.35
C PRO A 300 11.27 7.16 10.84
N GLU A 301 11.80 8.29 11.32
CA GLU A 301 12.13 8.48 12.74
C GLU A 301 10.86 8.44 13.61
N ALA A 302 9.74 8.94 13.11
CA ALA A 302 8.45 8.94 13.79
C ALA A 302 7.49 7.93 13.18
N CYS A 303 6.77 7.19 14.04
CA CYS A 303 5.72 6.26 13.62
C CYS A 303 4.51 6.37 14.56
N ALA A 304 3.39 6.92 14.10
CA ALA A 304 2.18 6.97 14.92
C ALA A 304 1.51 5.60 15.00
N LEU A 305 1.29 5.08 16.22
CA LEU A 305 0.70 3.76 16.41
C LEU A 305 -0.04 3.60 17.74
N PHE A 306 -0.91 2.58 17.80
CA PHE A 306 -1.41 1.99 19.04
C PHE A 306 -0.64 0.72 19.38
N PHE A 307 -0.67 0.29 20.64
CA PHE A 307 -0.11 -0.99 21.04
C PHE A 307 -0.80 -2.14 20.31
N GLN A 308 -0.01 -3.01 19.67
CA GLN A 308 -0.49 -4.25 19.08
C GLN A 308 0.45 -5.39 19.48
N PRO A 309 -0.08 -6.60 19.72
CA PRO A 309 0.76 -7.76 19.98
C PRO A 309 1.61 -8.12 18.75
N GLY A 310 2.88 -8.48 18.95
CA GLY A 310 3.75 -8.96 17.87
C GLY A 310 4.53 -7.87 17.12
N LEU A 311 4.46 -6.61 17.56
CA LEU A 311 5.23 -5.52 16.95
C LEU A 311 6.72 -5.56 17.28
N GLU A 312 7.16 -6.38 18.24
CA GLU A 312 8.56 -6.51 18.63
C GLU A 312 9.46 -6.94 17.46
N ALA A 313 8.89 -7.62 16.47
CA ALA A 313 9.59 -7.97 15.23
C ALA A 313 10.04 -6.73 14.44
N LEU A 314 9.28 -5.62 14.49
CA LEU A 314 9.60 -4.38 13.76
C LEU A 314 10.71 -3.56 14.42
N ALA A 315 10.88 -3.65 15.74
CA ALA A 315 11.93 -2.95 16.46
C ALA A 315 13.33 -3.33 15.93
N HIS A 316 13.52 -4.59 15.54
CA HIS A 316 14.76 -5.08 14.94
C HIS A 316 15.01 -4.57 13.51
N SER A 317 13.96 -4.07 12.84
CA SER A 317 14.03 -3.46 11.51
C SER A 317 14.17 -1.93 11.56
N GLY A 318 14.42 -1.36 12.75
CA GLY A 318 14.64 0.07 12.96
C GLY A 318 13.39 0.92 13.09
N TRP A 319 12.19 0.34 13.04
CA TRP A 319 10.94 1.07 13.26
C TRP A 319 10.77 1.37 14.76
N ASP A 320 10.48 2.63 15.09
CA ASP A 320 10.16 3.00 16.46
C ASP A 320 8.70 2.64 16.79
N ILE A 321 8.53 1.63 17.65
CA ILE A 321 7.21 1.14 18.09
C ILE A 321 6.80 1.65 19.48
N ASN A 322 7.62 2.49 20.12
CA ASN A 322 7.42 2.88 21.52
C ASN A 322 7.19 4.38 21.70
N LEU A 323 7.95 5.21 20.98
CA LEU A 323 8.07 6.64 21.27
C LEU A 323 6.80 7.44 20.98
N TYR A 324 6.11 7.05 19.91
CA TYR A 324 4.93 7.72 19.36
C TYR A 324 3.65 6.90 19.58
N ARG A 325 3.66 6.03 20.59
CA ARG A 325 2.53 5.21 20.98
C ARG A 325 1.38 6.06 21.57
N GLN A 326 0.16 5.82 21.11
CA GLN A 326 -1.00 6.69 21.34
C GLN A 326 -1.96 6.23 22.44
N ASP A 327 -1.84 5.00 22.94
CA ASP A 327 -2.80 4.39 23.89
C ASP A 327 -3.16 5.29 25.07
N ALA A 328 -2.16 5.94 25.68
CA ALA A 328 -2.37 6.79 26.86
C ALA A 328 -3.18 8.07 26.54
N CYS A 329 -3.17 8.54 25.30
CA CYS A 329 -3.85 9.77 24.89
C CYS A 329 -5.31 9.54 24.45
N TRP A 330 -5.66 8.29 24.13
CA TRP A 330 -6.91 7.97 23.45
C TRP A 330 -7.73 6.88 24.16
N GLY A 331 -7.08 5.93 24.85
CA GLY A 331 -7.74 4.72 25.33
C GLY A 331 -8.13 3.80 24.18
N ASP A 332 -9.14 2.96 24.41
CA ASP A 332 -9.75 2.13 23.36
C ASP A 332 -10.73 2.95 22.54
N ILE A 333 -10.38 3.27 21.30
CA ILE A 333 -11.22 3.99 20.34
C ILE A 333 -11.84 3.07 19.28
N GLY A 334 -11.78 1.75 19.48
CA GLY A 334 -12.34 0.76 18.57
C GLY A 334 -11.72 0.81 17.17
N GLU A 335 -12.58 0.90 16.16
CA GLU A 335 -12.18 0.83 14.75
C GLU A 335 -11.61 2.17 14.22
N MET A 336 -11.62 3.23 15.04
CA MET A 336 -11.07 4.54 14.67
C MET A 336 -9.53 4.62 14.73
N GLU A 337 -8.83 3.58 15.19
CA GLU A 337 -7.37 3.57 15.29
C GLU A 337 -6.67 3.98 13.99
N GLY A 338 -7.04 3.36 12.86
CA GLY A 338 -6.42 3.60 11.56
C GLY A 338 -6.50 5.07 11.14
N LEU A 339 -7.71 5.62 11.11
CA LEU A 339 -7.93 7.03 10.74
C LEU A 339 -7.23 7.99 11.73
N THR A 340 -7.16 7.62 13.01
CA THR A 340 -6.51 8.43 14.05
C THR A 340 -5.00 8.49 13.85
N VAL A 341 -4.31 7.35 13.69
CA VAL A 341 -2.85 7.34 13.53
C VAL A 341 -2.41 7.91 12.20
N LEU A 342 -3.18 7.69 11.13
CA LEU A 342 -2.92 8.33 9.83
C LEU A 342 -3.05 9.85 9.94
N SER A 343 -4.03 10.36 10.70
CA SER A 343 -4.21 11.80 10.91
C SER A 343 -3.02 12.38 11.68
N LEU A 344 -2.55 11.68 12.71
CA LEU A 344 -1.37 12.07 13.47
C LEU A 344 -0.09 12.05 12.62
N ALA A 345 0.09 11.03 11.79
CA ALA A 345 1.21 10.94 10.86
C ALA A 345 1.18 12.06 9.82
N ALA A 346 0.00 12.41 9.30
CA ALA A 346 -0.18 13.55 8.40
C ALA A 346 0.13 14.89 9.08
N ILE A 347 -0.34 15.12 10.30
CA ILE A 347 -0.02 16.31 11.10
C ILE A 347 1.49 16.41 11.33
N TYR A 348 2.13 15.30 11.71
CA TYR A 348 3.58 15.24 11.90
C TYR A 348 4.32 15.61 10.61
N ALA A 349 4.00 14.92 9.51
CA ALA A 349 4.71 15.10 8.24
C ALA A 349 4.55 16.53 7.70
N ALA A 350 3.34 17.10 7.82
CA ALA A 350 3.08 18.47 7.41
C ALA A 350 3.89 19.49 8.23
N HIS A 351 4.01 19.29 9.54
CA HIS A 351 4.67 20.25 10.42
C HIS A 351 6.19 20.15 10.38
N TYR A 352 6.74 18.93 10.51
CA TYR A 352 8.18 18.71 10.60
C TYR A 352 8.85 18.58 9.22
N GLN A 353 8.07 18.51 8.13
CA GLN A 353 8.58 18.33 6.77
C GLN A 353 9.47 17.08 6.66
N GLN A 354 9.05 16.00 7.32
CA GLN A 354 9.71 14.70 7.36
C GLN A 354 8.69 13.58 7.19
N PRO A 355 9.05 12.45 6.57
CA PRO A 355 8.17 11.28 6.53
C PRO A 355 7.75 10.83 7.93
N CYS A 356 6.53 10.35 8.07
CA CYS A 356 6.02 9.75 9.30
C CYS A 356 5.37 8.40 8.99
N GLY A 357 5.81 7.37 9.67
CA GLY A 357 5.18 6.06 9.64
C GLY A 357 3.83 6.07 10.34
N TRP A 358 2.98 5.12 9.98
CA TRP A 358 1.77 4.82 10.73
C TRP A 358 1.55 3.31 10.78
N LEU A 359 0.98 2.85 11.89
CA LEU A 359 0.62 1.45 12.09
C LEU A 359 -0.67 1.34 12.89
N ALA A 360 -1.63 0.57 12.38
CA ALA A 360 -2.90 0.31 13.05
C ALA A 360 -3.48 -1.05 12.70
N ARG A 361 -4.54 -1.46 13.43
CA ARG A 361 -5.40 -2.57 13.01
C ARG A 361 -6.04 -2.27 11.66
N ASP A 362 -6.14 -3.29 10.83
CA ASP A 362 -6.85 -3.23 9.56
C ASP A 362 -8.17 -4.00 9.67
N PRO A 363 -9.32 -3.47 9.25
CA PRO A 363 -10.60 -4.19 9.37
C PRO A 363 -10.66 -5.52 8.62
N LEU A 364 -9.82 -5.71 7.59
CA LEU A 364 -9.81 -6.90 6.74
C LEU A 364 -8.59 -7.81 6.96
N ASN A 365 -7.61 -7.38 7.75
CA ASN A 365 -6.36 -8.09 8.00
C ASN A 365 -5.95 -7.94 9.48
N THR A 366 -4.73 -8.32 9.85
CA THR A 366 -4.27 -8.14 11.25
C THR A 366 -3.83 -6.70 11.48
N LEU A 367 -2.99 -6.16 10.59
CA LEU A 367 -2.46 -4.80 10.67
C LEU A 367 -2.35 -4.18 9.28
N ALA A 368 -2.33 -2.86 9.23
CA ALA A 368 -1.85 -2.08 8.11
C ALA A 368 -0.71 -1.17 8.56
N ILE A 369 0.29 -1.01 7.69
CA ILE A 369 1.47 -0.17 7.90
C ILE A 369 1.70 0.68 6.66
N GLY A 370 2.08 1.94 6.83
CA GLY A 370 2.39 2.82 5.72
C GLY A 370 3.17 4.05 6.16
N ILE A 371 3.37 4.97 5.22
CA ILE A 371 4.12 6.21 5.44
C ILE A 371 3.36 7.39 4.82
N VAL A 372 3.35 8.50 5.55
CA VAL A 372 2.92 9.81 5.04
C VAL A 372 4.17 10.66 4.79
N LYS A 373 4.26 11.28 3.62
CA LYS A 373 5.37 12.13 3.19
C LYS A 373 4.92 13.59 3.03
N PRO A 374 5.76 14.59 3.37
CA PRO A 374 5.49 15.98 3.01
C PRO A 374 5.49 16.17 1.49
N ASP A 375 4.76 17.18 1.02
CA ASP A 375 4.82 17.61 -0.38
C ASP A 375 6.24 18.07 -0.74
N GLY A 376 6.74 17.66 -1.91
CA GLY A 376 8.10 17.98 -2.36
C GLY A 376 9.19 16.91 -2.11
N GLN A 377 8.90 15.80 -1.41
CA GLN A 377 9.80 14.62 -1.36
C GLN A 377 9.52 13.60 -2.48
N ARG A 378 9.15 14.09 -3.67
CA ARG A 378 9.30 13.34 -4.92
C ARG A 378 10.72 13.56 -5.45
N GLN A 379 11.73 12.98 -4.80
CA GLN A 379 13.10 12.96 -5.33
C GLN A 379 13.57 11.54 -5.56
#